data_AF-A0A950HDG7-F1
#
_entry.id   AF-A0A950HDG7-F1
#
_cell.length_a   1.000
_cell.length_b   1.000
_cell.length_c   1.000
_cell.angle_alpha   90.00
_cell.angle_beta   90.00
_cell.angle_gamma   90.00
#
_symmetry.space_group_name_H-M   'P 1'
#
loop_
_entity.id
_entity.type
_entity.pdbx_description
1 polymer ?
#
loop_
_entity_poly.entity_id
_entity_poly.type
_entity_poly.pdbx_seq_one_letter_code
_entity_poly.pdbx_strand_id
1 'polypeptide(L)'
;MGSLLRRTRGLGMDLERHVVSGHMKLDQIDPAEMSPGEFVEKVRTAVESEKVGTIVIDSLNGFLQSMTGEQFLALHLHELLAYLNNRGVLTLMIVAQAGMIGNSMQTPVDVSYLADNIFVLRYFEAQGAVRPAISMIKKRSGGHERTIRELMLGPNSITLGEPLKDFQGVLSGIPILVGQGNGNAVYSSVQRD
;
A
#
# COMPACT_ATOMS: atom_id res chain seq x y z
N MET A 1 3.48 10.77 -16.00
CA MET A 1 2.55 9.77 -16.61
C MET A 1 3.19 8.49 -17.15
N GLY A 2 4.20 8.56 -18.04
CA GLY A 2 4.71 7.38 -18.77
C GLY A 2 5.30 6.23 -17.93
N SER A 3 5.72 6.49 -16.69
CA SER A 3 6.26 5.45 -15.80
C SER A 3 5.19 4.54 -15.20
N LEU A 4 3.96 5.02 -14.96
CA LEU A 4 2.87 4.20 -14.40
C LEU A 4 2.35 3.21 -15.46
N LEU A 5 1.97 3.72 -16.64
CA LEU A 5 1.45 2.89 -17.74
C LEU A 5 2.44 1.81 -18.18
N ARG A 6 3.75 2.13 -18.20
CA ARG A 6 4.79 1.15 -18.51
C ARG A 6 4.89 0.05 -17.44
N ARG A 7 4.84 0.43 -16.15
CA ARG A 7 4.92 -0.53 -15.03
C ARG A 7 3.71 -1.46 -15.00
N THR A 8 2.50 -0.92 -15.23
CA THR A 8 1.27 -1.72 -15.22
C THR A 8 1.24 -2.70 -16.37
N ARG A 9 1.75 -2.30 -17.56
CA ARG A 9 1.88 -3.20 -18.71
C ARG A 9 2.78 -4.41 -18.43
N GLY A 10 3.88 -4.22 -17.68
CA GLY A 10 4.75 -5.33 -17.24
C GLY A 10 4.07 -6.30 -16.27
N LEU A 11 3.01 -5.85 -15.58
CA LEU A 11 2.16 -6.65 -14.72
C LEU A 11 0.90 -7.17 -15.44
N GLY A 12 0.84 -7.07 -16.77
CA GLY A 12 -0.30 -7.54 -17.57
C GLY A 12 -1.55 -6.67 -17.47
N MET A 13 -1.42 -5.46 -16.91
CA MET A 13 -2.50 -4.50 -16.74
C MET A 13 -2.39 -3.40 -17.81
N ASP A 14 -3.25 -3.49 -18.82
CA ASP A 14 -3.40 -2.42 -19.81
C ASP A 14 -4.34 -1.34 -19.27
N LEU A 15 -3.76 -0.34 -18.60
CA LEU A 15 -4.50 0.83 -18.12
C LEU A 15 -4.73 1.87 -19.22
N GLU A 16 -3.94 1.86 -20.28
CA GLU A 16 -3.99 2.87 -21.35
C GLU A 16 -5.34 2.84 -22.05
N ARG A 17 -5.88 1.63 -22.32
CA ARG A 17 -7.23 1.47 -22.85
C ARG A 17 -8.31 2.12 -21.98
N HIS A 18 -8.15 2.12 -20.66
CA HIS A 18 -9.12 2.70 -19.72
C HIS A 18 -9.01 4.23 -19.70
N VAL A 19 -7.82 4.76 -19.91
CA VAL A 19 -7.61 6.20 -20.07
C VAL A 19 -8.23 6.69 -21.38
N VAL A 20 -7.94 6.03 -22.50
CA VAL A 20 -8.47 6.41 -23.82
C VAL A 20 -9.99 6.31 -23.89
N SER A 21 -10.58 5.30 -23.23
CA SER A 21 -12.04 5.12 -23.20
C SER A 21 -12.76 5.99 -22.14
N GLY A 22 -12.03 6.82 -21.39
CA GLY A 22 -12.61 7.71 -20.37
C GLY A 22 -13.03 7.04 -19.06
N HIS A 23 -12.76 5.75 -18.87
CA HIS A 23 -13.06 5.01 -17.63
C HIS A 23 -12.02 5.23 -16.52
N MET A 24 -10.87 5.82 -16.86
CA MET A 24 -9.81 6.17 -15.93
C MET A 24 -9.28 7.55 -16.27
N LYS A 25 -9.15 8.40 -15.26
CA LYS A 25 -8.44 9.66 -15.36
C LYS A 25 -7.17 9.56 -14.52
N LEU A 26 -6.06 9.99 -15.10
CA LEU A 26 -4.79 10.08 -14.39
C LEU A 26 -4.42 11.55 -14.28
N ASP A 27 -4.42 12.07 -13.06
CA ASP A 27 -4.00 13.43 -12.74
C ASP A 27 -2.65 13.37 -12.02
N GLN A 28 -1.65 14.06 -12.56
CA GLN A 28 -0.38 14.27 -11.86
C GLN A 28 -0.49 15.53 -11.03
N ILE A 29 -0.30 15.39 -9.71
CA ILE A 29 -0.34 16.50 -8.75
C ILE A 29 1.08 16.82 -8.33
N ASP A 30 1.48 18.08 -8.47
CA ASP A 30 2.70 18.60 -7.86
C ASP A 30 2.33 19.28 -6.54
N PRO A 31 2.75 18.74 -5.38
CA PRO A 31 2.45 19.35 -4.09
C PRO A 31 3.04 20.78 -3.94
N ALA A 32 4.07 21.14 -4.69
CA ALA A 32 4.65 22.50 -4.65
C ALA A 32 3.79 23.53 -5.41
N GLU A 33 2.95 23.09 -6.33
CA GLU A 33 2.15 23.97 -7.21
C GLU A 33 0.66 23.98 -6.87
N MET A 34 0.19 23.02 -6.07
CA MET A 34 -1.23 22.88 -5.72
C MET A 34 -1.46 23.00 -4.23
N SER A 35 -2.36 23.90 -3.85
CA SER A 35 -2.80 24.04 -2.47
C SER A 35 -3.71 22.89 -2.02
N PRO A 36 -3.81 22.62 -0.71
CA PRO A 36 -4.78 21.68 -0.15
C PRO A 36 -6.22 21.89 -0.63
N GLY A 37 -6.68 23.14 -0.64
CA GLY A 37 -8.04 23.49 -1.02
C GLY A 37 -8.32 23.17 -2.48
N GLU A 38 -7.37 23.46 -3.38
CA GLU A 38 -7.48 23.11 -4.80
C GLU A 38 -7.51 21.59 -5.01
N PHE A 39 -6.71 20.83 -4.26
CA PHE A 39 -6.77 19.36 -4.31
C PHE A 39 -8.15 18.84 -3.89
N VAL A 40 -8.67 19.31 -2.76
CA VAL A 40 -10.00 18.94 -2.27
C VAL A 40 -11.08 19.27 -3.29
N GLU A 41 -11.05 20.46 -3.87
CA GLU A 41 -12.04 20.89 -4.86
C GLU A 41 -11.95 20.08 -6.16
N LYS A 42 -10.73 19.74 -6.60
CA LYS A 42 -10.52 18.86 -7.75
C LYS A 42 -11.11 17.47 -7.51
N VAL A 43 -10.88 16.88 -6.34
CA VAL A 43 -11.46 15.58 -5.96
C VAL A 43 -12.99 15.65 -5.90
N ARG A 44 -13.55 16.72 -5.31
CA ARG A 44 -15.00 16.93 -5.27
C ARG A 44 -15.60 17.08 -6.67
N THR A 45 -14.98 17.86 -7.54
CA THR A 45 -15.41 18.03 -8.93
C THR A 45 -15.44 16.69 -9.67
N ALA A 46 -14.42 15.84 -9.48
CA ALA A 46 -14.39 14.51 -10.08
C ALA A 46 -15.59 13.66 -9.61
N VAL A 47 -15.96 13.70 -8.34
CA VAL A 47 -17.09 12.93 -7.80
C VAL A 47 -18.44 13.53 -8.20
N GLU A 48 -18.60 14.84 -8.13
CA GLU A 48 -19.90 15.50 -8.32
C GLU A 48 -20.25 15.68 -9.79
N SER A 49 -19.27 16.12 -10.59
CA SER A 49 -19.46 16.44 -12.01
C SER A 49 -19.10 15.27 -12.90
N GLU A 50 -17.94 14.64 -12.67
CA GLU A 50 -17.44 13.53 -13.50
C GLU A 50 -17.98 12.16 -13.06
N LYS A 51 -18.72 12.10 -11.94
CA LYS A 51 -19.37 10.89 -11.41
C LYS A 51 -18.41 9.73 -11.17
N VAL A 52 -17.16 10.01 -10.77
CA VAL A 52 -16.21 8.94 -10.46
C VAL A 52 -16.64 8.15 -9.23
N GLY A 53 -16.63 6.82 -9.34
CA GLY A 53 -16.93 5.90 -8.24
C GLY A 53 -15.70 5.43 -7.46
N THR A 54 -14.49 5.79 -7.91
CA THR A 54 -13.24 5.37 -7.28
C THR A 54 -12.18 6.48 -7.38
N ILE A 55 -11.52 6.75 -6.26
CA ILE A 55 -10.40 7.70 -6.15
C ILE A 55 -9.18 6.93 -5.64
N VAL A 56 -8.04 7.10 -6.31
CA VAL A 56 -6.75 6.55 -5.90
C VAL A 56 -5.77 7.70 -5.68
N ILE A 57 -5.26 7.82 -4.46
CA ILE A 57 -4.29 8.85 -4.06
C ILE A 57 -2.92 8.19 -3.89
N ASP A 58 -2.07 8.30 -4.93
CA ASP A 58 -0.70 7.80 -4.94
C ASP A 58 0.31 8.96 -5.08
N SER A 59 0.96 9.44 -4.02
CA SER A 59 0.86 8.99 -2.63
C SER A 59 0.43 10.13 -1.71
N LEU A 60 -0.15 9.77 -0.57
CA LEU A 60 -0.52 10.72 0.48
C LEU A 60 0.71 11.48 1.00
N ASN A 61 1.91 10.93 0.88
CA ASN A 61 3.15 11.57 1.34
C ASN A 61 3.39 12.92 0.67
N GLY A 62 3.15 13.04 -0.63
CA GLY A 62 3.29 14.32 -1.34
C GLY A 62 2.33 15.37 -0.79
N PHE A 63 1.08 14.96 -0.58
CA PHE A 63 0.04 15.80 0.03
C PHE A 63 0.40 16.22 1.46
N LEU A 64 0.98 15.33 2.28
CA LEU A 64 1.42 15.67 3.63
C LEU A 64 2.63 16.63 3.63
N GLN A 65 3.53 16.51 2.65
CA GLN A 65 4.73 17.34 2.55
C GLN A 65 4.48 18.77 2.09
N SER A 66 3.48 19.01 1.23
CA SER A 66 3.11 20.39 0.84
C SER A 66 2.44 21.19 1.95
N MET A 67 2.11 20.54 3.08
CA MET A 67 1.33 21.11 4.17
C MET A 67 2.10 21.14 5.49
N THR A 68 3.43 21.06 5.44
CA THR A 68 4.30 21.16 6.63
C THR A 68 4.05 22.50 7.33
N GLY A 69 3.37 22.45 8.48
CA GLY A 69 3.00 23.63 9.28
C GLY A 69 1.51 23.77 9.58
N GLU A 70 0.63 23.05 8.88
CA GLU A 70 -0.81 23.08 9.18
C GLU A 70 -1.18 22.17 10.36
N GLN A 71 -1.60 22.76 11.47
CA GLN A 71 -2.02 22.03 12.69
C GLN A 71 -3.24 21.11 12.49
N PHE A 72 -3.95 21.20 11.35
CA PHE A 72 -5.23 20.52 11.10
C PHE A 72 -5.24 19.60 9.86
N LEU A 73 -4.06 19.27 9.30
CA LEU A 73 -3.92 18.40 8.12
C LEU A 73 -4.71 17.08 8.21
N ALA A 74 -4.58 16.46 9.38
CA ALA A 74 -5.25 15.24 9.75
C ALA A 74 -6.79 15.37 9.71
N LEU A 75 -7.30 16.55 10.07
CA LEU A 75 -8.74 16.85 10.09
C LEU A 75 -9.27 17.10 8.67
N HIS A 76 -8.58 17.90 7.85
CA HIS A 76 -9.00 18.14 6.46
C HIS A 76 -9.06 16.85 5.64
N LEU A 77 -8.07 15.97 5.80
CA LEU A 77 -8.09 14.64 5.19
C LEU A 77 -9.26 13.79 5.71
N HIS A 78 -9.51 13.84 7.02
CA HIS A 78 -10.64 13.12 7.60
C HIS A 78 -11.98 13.57 7.02
N GLU A 79 -12.18 14.89 6.88
CA GLU A 79 -13.39 15.46 6.31
C GLU A 79 -13.58 15.07 4.84
N LEU A 80 -12.51 15.15 4.03
CA LEU A 80 -12.55 14.70 2.63
C LEU A 80 -12.94 13.21 2.54
N LEU A 81 -12.30 12.35 3.33
CA LEU A 81 -12.58 10.92 3.31
C LEU A 81 -13.99 10.60 3.81
N ALA A 82 -14.47 11.30 4.84
CA ALA A 82 -15.84 11.17 5.32
C ALA A 82 -16.85 11.60 4.24
N TYR A 83 -16.58 12.70 3.54
CA TYR A 83 -17.38 13.14 2.40
C TYR A 83 -17.42 12.08 1.28
N LEU A 84 -16.26 11.54 0.88
CA LEU A 84 -16.17 10.51 -0.16
C LEU A 84 -16.92 9.23 0.24
N ASN A 85 -16.75 8.79 1.49
CA ASN A 85 -17.46 7.63 2.03
C ASN A 85 -18.98 7.83 2.03
N ASN A 86 -19.47 9.02 2.44
CA ASN A 86 -20.90 9.35 2.40
C ASN A 86 -21.46 9.41 0.97
N ARG A 87 -20.62 9.65 -0.03
CA ARG A 87 -21.00 9.59 -1.46
C ARG A 87 -20.84 8.19 -2.06
N GLY A 88 -20.44 7.19 -1.28
CA GLY A 88 -20.25 5.81 -1.74
C GLY A 88 -19.04 5.63 -2.66
N VAL A 89 -18.06 6.53 -2.59
CA VAL A 89 -16.85 6.47 -3.43
C VAL A 89 -15.80 5.60 -2.77
N LEU A 90 -15.31 4.59 -3.49
CA LEU A 90 -14.17 3.79 -3.05
C LEU A 90 -12.90 4.65 -3.07
N THR A 91 -12.25 4.82 -1.92
CA THR A 91 -11.02 5.59 -1.82
C THR A 91 -9.85 4.70 -1.44
N LEU A 92 -8.80 4.70 -2.27
CA LEU A 92 -7.53 4.02 -2.01
C LEU A 92 -6.45 5.07 -1.77
N MET A 93 -5.71 4.92 -0.67
CA MET A 93 -4.61 5.82 -0.33
C MET A 93 -3.31 5.01 -0.21
N ILE A 94 -2.26 5.49 -0.89
CA ILE A 94 -0.93 4.91 -0.79
C ILE A 94 -0.11 5.79 0.14
N VAL A 95 0.43 5.21 1.20
CA VAL A 95 1.32 5.88 2.16
C VAL A 95 2.61 5.09 2.19
N ALA A 96 3.73 5.74 1.84
CA ALA A 96 5.03 5.11 2.00
C ALA A 96 5.57 5.41 3.40
N GLN A 97 5.88 4.37 4.17
CA GLN A 97 6.51 4.53 5.48
C GLN A 97 8.00 4.81 5.30
N ALA A 98 8.53 5.80 6.04
CA ALA A 98 9.96 6.03 6.10
C ALA A 98 10.62 4.98 7.02
N GLY A 99 11.77 4.45 6.60
CA GLY A 99 12.48 3.36 7.28
C GLY A 99 12.24 2.02 6.60
N MET A 100 13.26 1.50 5.90
CA MET A 100 13.17 0.25 5.15
C MET A 100 13.28 -1.00 6.05
N ILE A 101 14.01 -0.92 7.17
CA ILE A 101 14.34 -2.04 8.06
C ILE A 101 14.53 -1.51 9.50
N GLY A 102 13.95 -2.19 10.51
CA GLY A 102 14.23 -1.94 11.93
C GLY A 102 13.15 -1.19 12.74
N ASN A 103 13.46 -0.93 14.01
CA ASN A 103 12.51 -0.51 15.05
C ASN A 103 12.10 0.97 15.01
N SER A 104 12.66 1.79 14.13
CA SER A 104 12.31 3.21 14.01
C SER A 104 11.26 3.41 12.91
N MET A 105 10.09 2.81 13.08
CA MET A 105 8.93 3.05 12.22
C MET A 105 8.23 4.32 12.69
N GLN A 106 8.48 5.43 12.02
CA GLN A 106 7.69 6.64 12.19
C GLN A 106 6.87 6.85 10.92
N THR A 107 5.56 6.65 11.03
CA THR A 107 4.63 7.19 10.02
C THR A 107 4.44 8.66 10.38
N PRO A 108 4.71 9.62 9.48
CA PRO A 108 4.68 11.05 9.82
C PRO A 108 3.30 11.54 10.29
N VAL A 109 2.24 10.79 9.99
CA VAL A 109 0.88 11.00 10.48
C VAL A 109 0.31 9.64 10.88
N ASP A 110 -0.44 9.57 11.98
CA ASP A 110 -1.22 8.37 12.31
C ASP A 110 -2.39 8.24 11.32
N VAL A 111 -2.13 7.70 10.13
CA VAL A 111 -3.16 7.48 9.10
C VAL A 111 -4.14 6.37 9.53
N SER A 112 -3.88 5.68 10.64
CA SER A 112 -4.67 4.53 11.08
C SER A 112 -6.11 4.90 11.43
N TYR A 113 -6.39 6.14 11.84
CA TYR A 113 -7.75 6.59 12.11
C TYR A 113 -8.51 7.04 10.85
N LEU A 114 -7.79 7.36 9.77
CA LEU A 114 -8.36 7.83 8.49
C LEU A 114 -8.95 6.68 7.67
N ALA A 115 -8.38 5.48 7.75
CA ALA A 115 -8.77 4.34 6.94
C ALA A 115 -9.63 3.32 7.70
N ASP A 116 -10.66 2.80 7.04
CA ASP A 116 -11.45 1.67 7.51
C ASP A 116 -10.71 0.34 7.37
N ASN A 117 -9.92 0.22 6.30
CA ASN A 117 -9.14 -0.97 5.96
C ASN A 117 -7.68 -0.58 5.78
N ILE A 118 -6.77 -1.32 6.42
CA ILE A 118 -5.33 -1.06 6.36
C ILE A 118 -4.60 -2.32 5.90
N PHE A 119 -4.00 -2.23 4.72
CA PHE A 119 -3.03 -3.20 4.23
C PHE A 119 -1.62 -2.69 4.50
N VAL A 120 -0.75 -3.58 4.94
CA VAL A 120 0.67 -3.31 5.14
C VAL A 120 1.45 -4.21 4.20
N LEU A 121 2.27 -3.57 3.36
CA LEU A 121 3.25 -4.22 2.51
C LEU A 121 4.63 -4.05 3.15
N ARG A 122 5.35 -5.16 3.30
CA ARG A 122 6.66 -5.21 3.96
C ARG A 122 7.62 -6.06 3.17
N TYR A 123 8.90 -5.77 3.27
CA TYR A 123 9.94 -6.70 2.87
C TYR A 123 10.44 -7.45 4.09
N PHE A 124 10.81 -8.71 3.88
CA PHE A 124 11.49 -9.52 4.87
C PHE A 124 12.61 -10.30 4.20
N GLU A 125 13.67 -10.59 4.94
CA GLU A 125 14.77 -11.43 4.45
C GLU A 125 14.48 -12.89 4.80
N ALA A 126 14.58 -13.77 3.81
CA ALA A 126 14.60 -15.20 4.04
C ALA A 126 15.53 -15.87 3.03
N GLN A 127 16.41 -16.74 3.51
CA GLN A 127 17.34 -17.52 2.67
C GLN A 127 18.20 -16.63 1.75
N GLY A 128 18.65 -15.47 2.24
CA GLY A 128 19.45 -14.51 1.47
C GLY A 128 18.68 -13.75 0.39
N ALA A 129 17.34 -13.85 0.37
CA ALA A 129 16.48 -13.13 -0.56
C ALA A 129 15.57 -12.13 0.18
N VAL A 130 15.42 -10.95 -0.40
CA VAL A 130 14.45 -9.94 0.04
C VAL A 130 13.11 -10.25 -0.61
N ARG A 131 12.11 -10.60 0.19
CA ARG A 131 10.80 -11.06 -0.27
C ARG A 131 9.70 -10.09 0.18
N PRO A 132 8.75 -9.70 -0.68
CA PRO A 132 7.63 -8.87 -0.27
C PRO A 132 6.58 -9.72 0.47
N ALA A 133 5.91 -9.11 1.43
CA ALA A 133 4.82 -9.69 2.19
C ALA A 133 3.69 -8.67 2.32
N ILE A 134 2.47 -9.19 2.42
CA ILE A 134 1.26 -8.40 2.63
C ILE A 134 0.47 -8.95 3.83
N SER A 135 -0.13 -8.03 4.57
CA SER A 135 -1.02 -8.35 5.68
C SER A 135 -2.11 -7.29 5.79
N MET A 136 -3.27 -7.67 6.31
CA MET A 136 -4.30 -6.73 6.74
C MET A 136 -4.16 -6.52 8.24
N ILE A 137 -4.00 -5.26 8.66
CA ILE A 137 -3.81 -4.89 10.08
C ILE A 137 -5.13 -4.43 10.70
N LYS A 138 -5.99 -3.82 9.90
CA LYS A 138 -7.26 -3.25 10.35
C LYS A 138 -8.35 -3.47 9.31
N LYS A 139 -9.54 -3.79 9.80
CA LYS A 139 -10.81 -3.80 9.08
C LYS A 139 -11.89 -3.32 10.04
N ARG A 140 -12.59 -2.22 9.73
CA ARG A 140 -13.60 -1.64 10.65
C ARG A 140 -14.85 -2.50 10.77
N SER A 141 -15.19 -3.30 9.75
CA SER A 141 -16.37 -4.15 9.74
C SER A 141 -16.04 -5.61 9.39
N GLY A 142 -16.55 -6.56 10.18
CA GLY A 142 -16.36 -7.99 9.96
C GLY A 142 -14.94 -8.51 10.22
N GLY A 143 -14.76 -9.82 10.07
CA GLY A 143 -13.44 -10.46 10.19
C GLY A 143 -12.52 -10.16 9.01
N HIS A 144 -11.22 -10.25 9.27
CA HIS A 144 -10.18 -10.32 8.24
C HIS A 144 -9.18 -11.43 8.56
N GLU A 145 -8.46 -11.87 7.53
CA GLU A 145 -7.38 -12.83 7.67
C GLU A 145 -6.25 -12.24 8.54
N ARG A 146 -5.85 -12.96 9.58
CA ARG A 146 -4.85 -12.51 10.57
C ARG A 146 -3.43 -13.02 10.29
N THR A 147 -3.21 -13.56 9.09
CA THR A 147 -1.92 -14.12 8.67
C THR A 147 -1.20 -13.17 7.72
N ILE A 148 0.13 -13.26 7.74
CA ILE A 148 1.00 -12.55 6.80
C ILE A 148 1.31 -13.52 5.66
N ARG A 149 1.17 -13.07 4.41
CA ARG A 149 1.46 -13.88 3.23
C ARG A 149 2.56 -13.22 2.42
N GLU A 150 3.39 -14.05 1.78
CA GLU A 150 4.30 -13.56 0.76
C GLU A 150 3.50 -13.03 -0.44
N LEU A 151 3.91 -11.87 -0.96
CA LEU A 151 3.39 -11.29 -2.18
C LEU A 151 4.39 -11.57 -3.31
N MET A 152 3.97 -12.32 -4.31
CA MET A 152 4.78 -12.65 -5.48
C MET A 152 4.28 -11.86 -6.69
N LEU A 153 5.20 -11.13 -7.32
CA LEU A 153 4.97 -10.40 -8.56
C LEU A 153 5.71 -11.13 -9.68
N GLY A 154 4.98 -11.56 -10.69
CA GLY A 154 5.52 -12.19 -11.89
C GLY A 154 5.06 -11.48 -13.16
N PRO A 155 5.57 -11.91 -14.33
CA PRO A 155 5.07 -11.43 -15.61
C PRO A 155 3.57 -11.67 -15.69
N ASN A 156 2.79 -10.59 -15.76
CA ASN A 156 1.33 -10.65 -15.81
C ASN A 156 0.66 -11.35 -14.61
N SER A 157 1.31 -11.40 -13.44
CA SER A 157 0.73 -12.06 -12.26
C SER A 157 1.02 -11.32 -10.95
N ILE A 158 0.01 -11.33 -10.08
CA ILE A 158 0.10 -10.91 -8.68
C ILE A 158 -0.54 -12.04 -7.87
N THR A 159 0.25 -12.75 -7.06
CA THR A 159 -0.20 -13.93 -6.31
C THR A 159 0.22 -13.87 -4.86
N LEU A 160 -0.57 -14.49 -3.98
CA LEU A 160 -0.24 -14.63 -2.57
C LEU A 160 0.22 -16.06 -2.27
N GLY A 161 1.31 -16.19 -1.53
CA GLY A 161 1.81 -17.48 -1.05
C GLY A 161 1.03 -17.99 0.17
N GLU A 162 1.53 -19.08 0.74
CA GLU A 162 1.04 -19.60 2.02
C GLU A 162 1.32 -18.63 3.18
N PRO A 163 0.56 -18.72 4.28
CA PRO A 163 0.87 -17.99 5.50
C PRO A 163 2.31 -18.25 6.00
N LEU A 164 3.04 -17.17 6.32
CA LEU A 164 4.41 -17.22 6.82
C LEU A 164 4.49 -17.68 8.29
N LYS A 165 4.15 -18.94 8.56
CA LYS A 165 4.05 -19.51 9.92
C LYS A 165 5.40 -19.75 10.59
N ASP A 166 6.45 -19.94 9.80
CA ASP A 166 7.79 -20.29 10.31
C ASP A 166 8.61 -19.04 10.72
N PHE A 167 8.05 -17.83 10.56
CA PHE A 167 8.75 -16.58 10.83
C PHE A 167 8.02 -15.76 11.89
N GLN A 168 8.78 -15.21 12.85
CA GLN A 168 8.32 -14.15 13.75
C GLN A 168 9.04 -12.85 13.42
N GLY A 169 8.43 -11.69 13.65
CA GLY A 169 9.08 -10.40 13.35
C GLY A 169 9.03 -9.98 11.87
N VAL A 170 8.17 -10.59 11.05
CA VAL A 170 8.01 -10.17 9.64
C VAL A 170 7.57 -8.70 9.54
N LEU A 171 6.68 -8.25 10.43
CA LEU A 171 6.22 -6.84 10.45
C LEU A 171 7.27 -5.86 10.97
N SER A 172 8.24 -6.29 11.78
CA SER A 172 9.37 -5.44 12.20
C SER A 172 10.47 -5.37 11.14
N GLY A 173 10.38 -6.17 10.08
CA GLY A 173 11.38 -6.25 9.01
C GLY A 173 12.64 -7.04 9.39
N ILE A 174 12.69 -7.61 10.59
CA ILE A 174 13.79 -8.47 11.07
C ILE A 174 13.18 -9.82 11.46
N PRO A 175 12.91 -10.70 10.48
CA PRO A 175 12.28 -11.97 10.76
C PRO A 175 13.26 -12.92 11.46
N ILE A 176 12.75 -13.69 12.42
CA ILE A 176 13.47 -14.79 13.07
C ILE A 176 12.74 -16.08 12.68
N LEU A 177 13.48 -17.06 12.18
CA LEU A 177 12.94 -18.39 11.92
C LEU A 177 12.61 -19.07 13.25
N VAL A 178 11.36 -19.46 13.45
CA VAL A 178 10.87 -20.10 14.67
C VAL A 178 10.53 -21.54 14.36
N GLY A 179 11.44 -22.44 14.71
CA GLY A 179 11.25 -23.87 14.49
C GLY A 179 12.51 -24.60 14.05
N GLN A 180 13.51 -24.67 14.94
CA GLN A 180 14.25 -25.90 15.21
C GLN A 180 14.71 -25.87 16.67
N GLY A 181 13.85 -26.37 17.57
CA GLY A 181 14.20 -26.64 18.96
C GLY A 181 14.22 -28.14 19.21
N ASN A 182 15.43 -28.71 19.31
CA ASN A 182 15.85 -30.04 19.79
C ASN A 182 15.82 -31.26 18.85
N GLY A 183 17.02 -31.69 18.43
CA GLY A 183 17.33 -33.09 18.05
C GLY A 183 18.19 -33.22 16.79
N ASN A 184 19.45 -33.66 16.94
CA ASN A 184 20.39 -33.98 15.85
C ASN A 184 19.72 -34.61 14.60
N ALA A 185 19.89 -33.99 13.43
CA ALA A 185 19.81 -34.68 12.16
C ALA A 185 20.79 -34.06 11.16
N VAL A 186 21.81 -34.86 10.87
CA VAL A 186 22.79 -34.80 9.80
C VAL A 186 22.16 -34.37 8.47
N TYR A 187 22.68 -33.32 7.83
CA TYR A 187 22.59 -33.16 6.37
C TYR A 187 23.99 -33.29 5.77
N SER A 188 24.43 -34.54 5.66
CA SER A 188 25.46 -34.95 4.72
C SER A 188 24.84 -35.14 3.34
N SER A 189 25.48 -34.54 2.34
CA SER A 189 25.54 -34.95 0.93
C SER A 189 24.24 -35.11 0.15
N VAL A 190 24.02 -34.20 -0.81
CA VAL A 190 23.76 -34.61 -2.20
C VAL A 190 24.69 -33.81 -3.11
N GLN A 191 25.78 -34.46 -3.50
CA GLN A 191 26.66 -34.06 -4.58
C GLN A 191 26.56 -35.17 -5.61
N ARG A 192 25.72 -34.94 -6.63
CA ARG A 192 25.60 -35.60 -7.95
C ARG A 192 24.78 -34.61 -8.80
N ASP A 193 25.20 -34.16 -9.96
CA ASP A 193 26.14 -34.67 -10.96
C ASP A 193 27.14 -33.62 -11.45
#